data_AF-A0AAV2SP34-F1
#
_entry.id   AF-A0AAV2SP34-F1
#
_cell.length_a   1.000
_cell.length_b   1.000
_cell.length_c   1.000
_cell.angle_alpha   90.00
_cell.angle_beta   90.00
_cell.angle_gamma   90.00
#
_symmetry.space_group_name_H-M   'P 1'
#
loop_
_entity.id
_entity.type
_entity.pdbx_description
1 polymer ?
#
loop_
_entity_poly.entity_id
_entity_poly.type
_entity_poly.pdbx_seq_one_letter_code
_entity_poly.pdbx_strand_id
1 'polypeptide(L)'
;LTPKLASCILPNMCITWAFRIISMFEGRSVGVQWNNVWEAGNSRDELTPAMILLMLVFDTFLYLFITWYVDQVSPGKYGVPLPYYFPFQKSYWCGKNKASFDNLDNTEKINQDSQNFEADPVGLKPGIIINNLRKEFKTMFNPVKVAVEDVTLKCYEGQCTVLLGHNGAGKTTTMSVLTG
;
A
#
# COMPACT_ATOMS: atom_id res chain seq x y z
N LEU A 1 14.76 -2.84 36.30
CA LEU A 1 13.93 -2.20 35.26
C LEU A 1 14.01 -2.81 33.83
N THR A 2 15.18 -2.85 33.18
CA THR A 2 15.31 -3.04 31.71
C THR A 2 14.85 -4.36 31.09
N PRO A 3 15.08 -5.56 31.65
CA PRO A 3 14.71 -6.81 30.96
C PRO A 3 13.19 -7.07 30.97
N LYS A 4 12.49 -6.60 32.01
CA LYS A 4 11.04 -6.73 32.13
C LYS A 4 10.32 -5.80 31.17
N LEU A 5 10.78 -4.54 31.06
CA LEU A 5 10.30 -3.60 30.05
C LEU A 5 10.61 -4.09 28.63
N ALA A 6 11.78 -4.67 28.38
CA ALA A 6 12.12 -5.25 27.08
C ALA A 6 11.18 -6.41 26.69
N SER A 7 10.79 -7.25 27.65
CA SER A 7 9.80 -8.31 27.40
C SER A 7 8.40 -7.78 27.08
N CYS A 8 8.08 -6.52 27.40
CA CYS A 8 6.79 -5.92 27.09
C CYS A 8 6.65 -5.46 25.64
N ILE A 9 7.73 -5.42 24.83
CA ILE A 9 7.66 -5.15 23.37
C ILE A 9 6.77 -6.17 22.64
N LEU A 10 6.63 -7.37 23.20
CA LEU A 10 5.68 -8.36 22.73
C LEU A 10 4.31 -8.07 23.36
N PRO A 11 3.26 -7.76 22.59
CA PRO A 11 1.98 -7.32 23.15
C PRO A 11 1.33 -8.39 24.03
N ASN A 12 1.52 -9.67 23.70
CA ASN A 12 1.07 -10.80 24.52
C ASN A 12 1.69 -10.79 25.93
N MET A 13 2.97 -10.43 26.04
CA MET A 13 3.68 -10.34 27.31
C MET A 13 3.27 -9.08 28.07
N CYS A 14 3.12 -7.95 27.38
CA CYS A 14 2.64 -6.68 27.96
C CYS A 14 1.28 -6.86 28.66
N ILE A 15 0.32 -7.51 27.99
CA ILE A 15 -1.01 -7.80 28.54
C ILE A 15 -0.93 -8.74 29.75
N THR A 16 -0.06 -9.75 29.70
CA THR A 16 0.15 -10.67 30.84
C THR A 16 0.67 -9.93 32.07
N TRP A 17 1.60 -8.99 31.90
CA TRP A 17 2.08 -8.13 32.97
C TRP A 17 0.99 -7.15 33.46
N ALA A 18 0.17 -6.61 32.56
CA ALA A 18 -0.96 -5.74 32.91
C ALA A 18 -1.95 -6.46 33.84
N PHE A 19 -2.41 -7.66 33.46
CA PHE A 19 -3.30 -8.47 34.30
C PHE A 19 -2.68 -8.82 35.64
N ARG A 20 -1.38 -9.15 35.67
CA ARG A 20 -0.68 -9.46 36.91
C ARG A 20 -0.66 -8.26 37.87
N ILE A 21 -0.43 -7.06 37.38
CA ILE A 21 -0.47 -5.84 38.20
C ILE A 21 -1.90 -5.56 38.68
N ILE A 22 -2.89 -5.64 37.80
CA ILE A 22 -4.30 -5.44 38.18
C ILE A 22 -4.70 -6.41 39.30
N SER A 23 -4.37 -7.69 39.18
CA SER A 23 -4.63 -8.70 40.21
C SER A 23 -3.93 -8.39 41.55
N MET A 24 -2.75 -7.77 41.53
CA MET A 24 -2.05 -7.38 42.76
C MET A 24 -2.70 -6.18 43.45
N PHE A 25 -3.19 -5.21 42.70
CA PHE A 25 -3.94 -4.07 43.25
C PHE A 25 -5.33 -4.48 43.75
N GLU A 26 -5.97 -5.44 43.08
CA GLU A 26 -7.24 -6.04 43.50
C GLU A 26 -7.06 -6.87 44.78
N GLY A 27 -5.97 -7.65 44.88
CA GLY A 27 -5.63 -8.41 46.09
C GLY A 27 -5.34 -7.55 47.33
N ARG A 28 -5.12 -6.24 47.15
CA ARG A 28 -5.00 -5.25 48.23
C ARG A 28 -6.31 -4.52 48.53
N SER A 29 -7.39 -4.83 47.81
CA SER A 29 -8.70 -4.18 47.91
C SER A 29 -8.70 -2.67 47.60
N VAL A 30 -7.64 -2.16 46.96
CA VAL A 30 -7.54 -0.75 46.51
C VAL A 30 -7.98 -0.62 45.05
N GLY A 31 -7.74 -1.67 44.25
CA GLY A 31 -7.94 -1.64 42.80
C GLY A 31 -6.98 -0.70 42.08
N VAL A 32 -7.00 -0.70 40.75
CA VAL A 32 -6.24 0.27 39.96
C VAL A 32 -7.06 1.55 39.83
N GLN A 33 -6.58 2.64 40.41
CA GLN A 33 -7.21 3.95 40.42
C GLN A 33 -6.28 5.00 39.82
N TRP A 34 -6.81 6.04 39.19
CA TRP A 34 -6.01 7.13 38.61
C TRP A 34 -5.05 7.81 39.59
N ASN A 35 -5.34 7.76 40.88
CA ASN A 35 -4.47 8.32 41.92
C ASN A 35 -3.29 7.40 42.27
N ASN A 36 -3.39 6.10 41.99
CA ASN A 36 -2.38 5.08 42.32
C ASN A 36 -1.70 4.47 41.09
N VAL A 37 -2.06 4.90 39.86
CA VAL A 37 -1.44 4.38 38.62
C VAL A 37 0.05 4.62 38.54
N TRP A 38 0.57 5.57 39.33
CA TRP A 38 2.00 5.90 39.40
C TRP A 38 2.72 5.22 40.57
N GLU A 39 1.98 4.51 41.43
CA GLU A 39 2.55 3.76 42.54
C GLU A 39 2.95 2.36 42.09
N ALA A 40 4.10 1.89 42.57
CA ALA A 40 4.58 0.55 42.27
C ALA A 40 3.74 -0.50 43.03
N GLY A 41 3.30 -1.54 42.32
CA GLY A 41 2.54 -2.63 42.92
C GLY A 41 3.32 -3.44 43.95
N ASN A 42 4.66 -3.41 43.97
CA ASN A 42 5.48 -4.14 44.93
C ASN A 42 6.89 -3.54 45.09
N SER A 43 7.50 -3.62 46.27
CA SER A 43 8.87 -3.11 46.52
C SER A 43 9.98 -3.87 45.76
N ARG A 44 9.64 -5.01 45.12
CA ARG A 44 10.53 -5.83 44.28
C ARG A 44 10.27 -5.69 42.77
N ASP A 45 9.12 -5.13 42.40
CA ASP A 45 8.71 -4.90 41.02
C ASP A 45 8.42 -3.42 40.82
N GLU A 46 9.40 -2.68 40.30
CA GLU A 46 9.31 -1.27 39.92
C GLU A 46 8.30 -1.01 38.77
N LEU A 47 7.63 -2.06 38.28
CA LEU A 47 6.65 -1.94 37.21
C LEU A 47 5.40 -1.27 37.74
N THR A 48 5.15 -0.10 37.20
CA THR A 48 4.04 0.78 37.54
C THR A 48 2.92 0.58 36.51
N PRO A 49 1.63 0.55 36.90
CA PRO A 49 0.52 0.39 35.96
C PRO A 49 0.61 1.33 34.76
N ALA A 50 1.02 2.57 34.99
CA ALA A 50 1.14 3.55 33.92
C ALA A 50 2.30 3.31 32.94
N MET A 51 3.40 2.70 33.39
CA MET A 51 4.50 2.30 32.48
C MET A 51 4.03 1.21 31.51
N ILE A 52 3.17 0.30 31.97
CA ILE A 52 2.58 -0.75 31.12
C ILE A 52 1.64 -0.13 30.09
N LEU A 53 0.78 0.81 30.50
CA LEU A 53 -0.09 1.54 29.57
C LEU A 53 0.69 2.31 28.51
N LEU A 54 1.78 2.98 28.89
CA LEU A 54 2.66 3.70 27.95
C LEU A 54 3.30 2.73 26.94
N MET A 55 3.80 1.58 27.40
CA MET A 55 4.35 0.55 26.52
C MET A 55 3.30 -0.02 25.55
N LEU A 56 2.06 -0.23 25.99
CA LEU A 56 0.97 -0.73 25.13
C LEU A 56 0.61 0.28 24.03
N VAL A 57 0.55 1.58 24.37
CA VAL A 57 0.35 2.65 23.38
C VAL A 57 1.51 2.69 22.39
N PHE A 58 2.76 2.56 22.86
CA PHE A 58 3.93 2.50 21.99
C PHE A 58 3.89 1.31 21.04
N ASP A 59 3.58 0.10 21.53
CA ASP A 59 3.46 -1.10 20.70
C ASP A 59 2.38 -0.92 19.64
N THR A 60 1.25 -0.29 19.98
CA THR A 60 0.18 0.00 19.02
C THR A 60 0.69 0.83 17.84
N PHE A 61 1.46 1.90 18.11
CA PHE A 61 2.07 2.71 17.05
C PHE A 61 3.15 1.94 16.28
N LEU A 62 3.97 1.14 16.96
CA LEU A 62 5.01 0.34 16.34
C LEU A 62 4.43 -0.70 15.38
N TYR A 63 3.43 -1.46 15.80
CA TYR A 63 2.75 -2.43 14.95
C TYR A 63 1.98 -1.75 13.82
N LEU A 64 1.35 -0.58 14.06
CA LEU A 64 0.72 0.19 13.00
C LEU A 64 1.73 0.59 11.91
N PHE A 65 2.92 1.04 12.32
CA PHE A 65 3.99 1.40 11.38
C PHE A 65 4.52 0.17 10.63
N ILE A 66 4.70 -0.97 11.31
CA ILE A 66 5.13 -2.23 10.69
C ILE A 66 4.07 -2.73 9.71
N THR A 67 2.80 -2.77 10.10
CA THR A 67 1.69 -3.22 9.23
C THR A 67 1.58 -2.33 8.01
N TRP A 68 1.65 -1.01 8.19
CA TRP A 68 1.69 -0.05 7.08
C TRP A 68 2.88 -0.32 6.14
N TYR A 69 4.07 -0.58 6.68
CA TYR A 69 5.25 -0.91 5.89
C TYR A 69 5.10 -2.21 5.11
N VAL A 70 4.59 -3.28 5.73
CA VAL A 70 4.41 -4.60 5.11
C VAL A 70 3.38 -4.53 3.98
N ASP A 71 2.28 -3.80 4.18
CA ASP A 71 1.22 -3.67 3.18
C ASP A 71 1.71 -2.97 1.90
N GLN A 72 2.61 -1.98 2.04
CA GLN A 72 3.21 -1.30 0.88
C GLN A 72 4.29 -2.14 0.18
N VAL A 73 5.05 -2.95 0.92
CA VAL A 73 6.14 -3.77 0.35
C VAL A 73 5.63 -5.04 -0.33
N SER A 74 4.54 -5.63 0.16
CA SER A 74 3.97 -6.87 -0.39
C SER A 74 2.44 -6.78 -0.50
N PRO A 75 1.91 -5.91 -1.36
CA PRO A 75 0.48 -5.77 -1.52
C PRO A 75 -0.02 -7.02 -2.27
N GLY A 76 -0.90 -7.80 -1.64
CA GLY A 76 -1.24 -9.20 -1.96
C GLY A 76 -1.47 -9.58 -3.44
N LYS A 77 -2.67 -10.08 -3.79
CA LYS A 77 -2.90 -10.72 -5.11
C LYS A 77 -3.13 -9.75 -6.27
N TYR A 78 -3.35 -8.47 -5.99
CA TYR A 78 -3.73 -7.44 -6.97
C TYR A 78 -3.01 -6.10 -6.76
N GLY A 79 -1.91 -6.11 -6.00
CA GLY A 79 -1.15 -4.91 -5.68
C GLY A 79 0.16 -4.83 -6.45
N VAL A 80 0.56 -3.62 -6.84
CA VAL A 80 1.89 -3.38 -7.40
C VAL A 80 2.88 -3.20 -6.24
N PRO A 81 3.82 -4.13 -5.99
CA PRO A 81 4.77 -4.01 -4.88
C PRO A 81 5.68 -2.80 -5.07
N LEU A 82 5.80 -2.00 -4.02
CA LEU A 82 6.69 -0.85 -3.99
C LEU A 82 8.06 -1.27 -3.45
N PRO A 83 9.16 -0.65 -3.94
CA PRO A 83 10.51 -1.03 -3.52
C PRO A 83 10.74 -0.76 -2.02
N TYR A 84 11.59 -1.56 -1.36
CA TYR A 84 11.85 -1.51 0.10
C TYR A 84 12.22 -0.13 0.68
N TYR A 85 12.67 0.82 -0.14
CA TYR A 85 13.05 2.19 0.27
C TYR A 85 11.95 3.25 0.02
N PHE A 86 10.75 2.79 -0.34
CA PHE A 86 9.60 3.62 -0.68
C PHE A 86 9.23 4.77 0.29
N PRO A 87 9.27 4.61 1.63
CA PRO A 87 8.93 5.72 2.52
C PRO A 87 9.87 6.93 2.42
N PHE A 88 11.08 6.76 1.86
CA PHE A 88 12.03 7.85 1.60
C PHE A 88 11.84 8.52 0.24
N GLN A 89 10.98 7.98 -0.63
CA GLN A 89 10.70 8.57 -1.94
C GLN A 89 9.58 9.60 -1.85
N LYS A 90 9.94 10.88 -2.06
CA LYS A 90 8.98 12.01 -2.13
C LYS A 90 7.88 11.81 -3.18
N SER A 91 8.09 10.98 -4.20
CA SER A 91 7.10 10.67 -5.23
C SER A 91 5.90 9.85 -4.73
N TYR A 92 5.98 9.25 -3.54
CA TYR A 92 4.84 8.58 -2.92
C TYR A 92 3.92 9.56 -2.19
N TRP A 93 4.52 10.43 -1.37
CA TRP A 93 3.80 11.39 -0.54
C TRP A 93 3.30 12.59 -1.34
N CYS A 94 4.13 13.07 -2.26
CA CYS A 94 3.72 14.03 -3.28
C CYS A 94 3.38 13.22 -4.52
N GLY A 95 2.10 12.84 -4.64
CA GLY A 95 1.58 12.18 -5.82
C GLY A 95 2.14 12.83 -7.09
N LYS A 96 2.55 12.01 -8.05
CA LYS A 96 3.04 12.48 -9.35
C LYS A 96 2.12 13.61 -9.82
N ASN A 97 2.69 14.80 -9.99
CA ASN A 97 2.01 15.89 -10.66
C ASN A 97 1.35 15.29 -11.90
N LYS A 98 0.03 15.45 -12.02
CA LYS A 98 -0.69 15.17 -13.26
C LYS A 98 0.04 15.96 -14.35
N ALA A 99 0.99 15.31 -15.02
CA ALA A 99 1.63 15.86 -16.18
C ALA A 99 0.53 15.89 -17.24
N SER A 100 -0.08 17.07 -17.32
CA SER A 100 -0.88 17.63 -18.42
C SER A 100 -1.68 16.62 -19.24
N PHE A 101 -2.94 16.44 -18.84
CA PHE A 101 -3.99 16.03 -19.76
C PHE A 101 -4.12 17.02 -20.94
N ASP A 102 -3.72 18.29 -20.74
CA ASP A 102 -3.77 19.36 -21.77
C ASP A 102 -2.69 19.30 -22.85
N ASN A 103 -1.64 18.46 -22.72
CA ASN A 103 -0.61 18.33 -23.76
C ASN A 103 -0.85 17.14 -24.71
N LEU A 104 -1.90 16.35 -24.46
CA LEU A 104 -2.28 15.22 -25.32
C LEU A 104 -2.96 15.67 -26.60
N ASP A 105 -3.73 16.76 -26.57
CA ASP A 105 -4.38 17.34 -27.75
C ASP A 105 -3.36 17.84 -28.79
N ASN A 106 -2.16 18.25 -28.37
CA ASN A 106 -1.11 18.70 -29.29
C ASN A 106 -0.34 17.55 -29.96
N THR A 107 -0.46 16.31 -29.47
CA THR A 107 0.20 15.13 -30.06
C THR A 107 -0.72 14.44 -31.10
N GLU A 108 -1.95 14.92 -31.29
CA GLU A 108 -2.94 14.37 -32.22
C GLU A 108 -2.58 14.52 -33.72
N LYS A 109 -1.43 15.12 -34.06
CA LYS A 109 -0.95 15.16 -35.45
C LYS A 109 -0.08 13.97 -35.84
N ILE A 110 0.19 13.03 -34.94
CA ILE A 110 0.98 11.83 -35.26
C ILE A 110 0.01 10.66 -35.46
N ASN A 111 -0.30 10.40 -36.74
CA ASN A 111 -0.91 9.18 -37.29
C ASN A 111 -2.46 9.04 -37.27
N GLN A 112 -3.20 10.06 -37.70
CA GLN A 112 -4.58 9.87 -38.19
C GLN A 112 -4.67 9.34 -39.64
N ASP A 113 -3.55 8.93 -40.25
CA ASP A 113 -3.51 8.38 -41.62
C ASP A 113 -3.62 6.84 -41.70
N SER A 114 -3.89 6.17 -40.58
CA SER A 114 -4.11 4.73 -40.58
C SER A 114 -5.52 4.41 -41.06
N GLN A 115 -5.65 3.86 -42.27
CA GLN A 115 -6.87 3.34 -42.91
C GLN A 115 -7.73 2.37 -42.04
N ASN A 116 -7.25 2.00 -40.85
CA ASN A 116 -7.85 1.04 -39.93
C ASN A 116 -8.42 1.67 -38.64
N PHE A 117 -8.45 3.01 -38.53
CA PHE A 117 -8.99 3.71 -37.36
C PHE A 117 -10.24 4.51 -37.73
N GLU A 118 -11.26 4.40 -36.88
CA GLU A 118 -12.46 5.22 -36.97
C GLU A 118 -12.19 6.63 -36.44
N ALA A 119 -12.94 7.61 -36.93
CA ALA A 119 -12.85 8.98 -36.43
C ALA A 119 -13.28 9.05 -34.96
N ASP A 120 -12.64 9.93 -34.19
CA ASP A 120 -12.95 10.11 -32.78
C ASP A 120 -14.43 10.54 -32.61
N PRO A 121 -15.19 9.90 -31.69
CA PRO A 121 -16.60 10.17 -31.51
C PRO A 121 -16.85 11.57 -30.94
N VAL A 122 -17.71 12.33 -31.62
CA VAL A 122 -17.99 13.74 -31.28
C VAL A 122 -18.84 13.83 -30.01
N GLY A 123 -18.35 14.55 -29.00
CA GLY A 123 -19.08 14.85 -27.77
C GLY A 123 -18.93 13.83 -26.64
N LEU A 124 -18.11 12.80 -26.82
CA LEU A 124 -17.79 11.81 -25.79
C LEU A 124 -16.45 12.13 -25.13
N LYS A 125 -16.41 12.07 -23.80
CA LYS A 125 -15.17 12.28 -23.04
C LYS A 125 -14.35 10.98 -23.02
N PRO A 126 -13.05 11.02 -23.32
CA PRO A 126 -12.19 9.85 -23.15
C PRO A 126 -12.02 9.54 -21.66
N GLY A 127 -12.45 8.35 -21.23
CA GLY A 127 -12.30 7.88 -19.85
C GLY A 127 -10.94 7.24 -19.59
N ILE A 128 -10.36 6.58 -20.61
CA ILE A 128 -9.04 5.95 -20.55
C ILE A 128 -8.27 6.34 -21.81
N ILE A 129 -7.04 6.83 -21.64
CA ILE A 129 -6.11 7.12 -22.73
C ILE A 129 -4.83 6.33 -22.49
N ILE A 130 -4.48 5.50 -23.45
CA ILE A 130 -3.25 4.71 -23.48
C ILE A 130 -2.39 5.26 -24.61
N ASN A 131 -1.15 5.65 -24.32
CA ASN A 131 -0.19 6.09 -25.34
C ASN A 131 1.10 5.30 -25.18
N ASN A 132 1.60 4.76 -26.30
CA ASN A 132 2.87 4.05 -26.40
C ASN A 132 3.06 3.01 -25.29
N LEU A 133 2.01 2.25 -24.95
CA LEU A 133 2.06 1.26 -23.88
C LEU A 133 3.04 0.14 -24.25
N ARG A 134 4.00 -0.09 -23.36
CA ARG A 134 5.00 -1.14 -23.50
C ARG A 134 5.11 -1.97 -22.23
N LYS A 135 4.95 -3.28 -22.35
CA LYS A 135 5.08 -4.22 -21.23
C LYS A 135 6.07 -5.33 -21.57
N GLU A 136 7.10 -5.43 -20.74
CA GLU A 136 8.10 -6.47 -20.79
C GLU A 136 7.97 -7.41 -19.59
N PHE A 137 8.18 -8.70 -19.84
CA PHE A 137 8.32 -9.71 -18.78
C PHE A 137 9.77 -10.18 -18.74
N LYS A 138 10.42 -9.91 -17.60
CA LYS A 138 11.74 -10.43 -17.28
C LYS A 138 11.58 -11.81 -16.68
N THR A 139 12.23 -12.82 -17.26
CA THR A 139 12.26 -14.18 -16.72
C THR A 139 13.67 -14.47 -16.23
N MET A 140 13.82 -15.19 -15.12
CA MET A 140 15.12 -15.49 -14.51
C MET A 140 16.09 -16.24 -15.44
N PHE A 141 15.56 -17.05 -16.36
CA PHE A 141 16.33 -17.92 -17.27
C PHE A 141 16.14 -17.62 -18.76
N ASN A 142 15.26 -16.68 -19.14
CA ASN A 142 14.92 -16.41 -20.53
C ASN A 142 15.13 -14.93 -20.87
N PRO A 143 15.40 -14.62 -22.15
CA PRO A 143 15.49 -13.23 -22.61
C PRO A 143 14.20 -12.47 -22.32
N VAL A 144 14.33 -11.16 -22.14
CA VAL A 144 13.20 -10.25 -21.88
C VAL A 144 12.17 -10.43 -22.99
N LYS A 145 10.96 -10.84 -22.62
CA LYS A 145 9.86 -11.02 -23.57
C LYS A 145 8.99 -9.77 -23.57
N VAL A 146 9.01 -9.05 -24.69
CA VAL A 146 8.08 -7.95 -24.93
C VAL A 146 6.70 -8.56 -25.23
N ALA A 147 5.71 -8.25 -24.39
CA ALA A 147 4.36 -8.79 -24.52
C ALA A 147 3.37 -7.77 -25.09
N VAL A 148 3.68 -6.48 -24.97
CA VAL A 148 2.94 -5.36 -25.57
C VAL A 148 3.97 -4.32 -25.98
N GLU A 149 3.87 -3.82 -27.20
CA GLU A 149 4.76 -2.79 -27.75
C GLU A 149 3.93 -1.75 -28.49
N ASP A 150 4.12 -0.49 -28.11
CA ASP A 150 3.57 0.70 -28.77
C ASP A 150 2.03 0.72 -28.94
N VAL A 151 1.29 0.20 -27.95
CA VAL A 151 -0.18 0.24 -28.00
C VAL A 151 -0.69 1.63 -27.62
N THR A 152 -1.41 2.26 -28.54
CA THR A 152 -2.09 3.55 -28.35
C THR A 152 -3.59 3.38 -28.58
N LEU A 153 -4.41 3.73 -27.59
CA LEU A 153 -5.85 3.46 -27.55
C LEU A 153 -6.55 4.53 -26.71
N LYS A 154 -7.69 5.04 -27.21
CA LYS A 154 -8.63 5.86 -26.43
C LYS A 154 -9.90 5.05 -26.17
N CYS A 155 -10.34 4.95 -24.91
CA CYS A 155 -11.65 4.39 -24.55
C CYS A 155 -12.55 5.52 -24.04
N TYR A 156 -13.76 5.60 -24.60
CA TYR A 156 -14.71 6.66 -24.31
C TYR A 156 -15.75 6.24 -23.27
N GLU A 157 -16.20 7.19 -22.45
CA GLU A 157 -17.24 6.95 -21.47
C GLU A 157 -18.54 6.50 -22.15
N GLY A 158 -19.19 5.44 -21.66
CA GLY A 158 -20.45 4.94 -22.26
C GLY A 158 -20.27 4.10 -23.53
N GLN A 159 -19.04 3.82 -23.97
CA GLN A 159 -18.75 2.86 -25.04
C GLN A 159 -18.20 1.54 -24.49
N CYS A 160 -18.54 0.43 -25.15
CA CYS A 160 -17.94 -0.88 -24.88
C CYS A 160 -16.79 -1.14 -25.85
N THR A 161 -15.55 -1.05 -25.36
CA THR A 161 -14.35 -1.37 -26.16
C THR A 161 -13.96 -2.83 -25.98
N VAL A 162 -13.78 -3.56 -27.08
CA VAL A 162 -13.41 -4.99 -27.05
C VAL A 162 -12.02 -5.18 -27.66
N LEU A 163 -11.11 -5.83 -26.92
CA LEU A 163 -9.79 -6.21 -27.41
C LEU A 163 -9.83 -7.63 -28.02
N LEU A 164 -9.62 -7.73 -29.33
CA LEU A 164 -9.62 -8.99 -30.09
C LEU A 164 -8.23 -9.28 -30.69
N GLY A 165 -7.93 -10.57 -30.93
CA GLY A 165 -6.65 -11.00 -31.48
C GLY A 165 -6.32 -12.46 -31.16
N HIS A 166 -5.26 -13.00 -31.74
CA HIS A 166 -4.83 -14.38 -31.51
C HIS A 166 -4.34 -14.63 -30.07
N ASN A 167 -4.20 -15.90 -29.68
CA ASN A 167 -3.60 -16.28 -28.40
C ASN A 167 -2.13 -15.83 -28.35
N GLY A 168 -1.74 -15.15 -27.28
CA GLY A 168 -0.39 -14.58 -27.15
C GLY A 168 -0.21 -13.16 -27.73
N ALA A 169 -1.24 -12.55 -28.31
CA ALA A 169 -1.19 -11.18 -28.85
C ALA A 169 -1.07 -10.06 -27.78
N GLY A 170 -1.06 -10.39 -26.48
CA GLY A 170 -0.94 -9.40 -25.41
C GLY A 170 -2.26 -8.80 -24.90
N LYS A 171 -3.43 -9.36 -25.26
CA LYS A 171 -4.75 -8.89 -24.78
C LYS A 171 -4.86 -8.83 -23.25
N THR A 172 -4.65 -9.98 -22.59
CA THR A 172 -4.68 -10.08 -21.12
C THR A 172 -3.57 -9.24 -20.48
N THR A 173 -2.41 -9.14 -21.13
CA THR A 173 -1.32 -8.29 -20.68
C THR A 173 -1.71 -6.82 -20.67
N THR A 174 -2.34 -6.34 -21.75
CA THR A 174 -2.83 -4.96 -21.87
C THR A 174 -3.88 -4.68 -20.80
N MET A 175 -4.83 -5.60 -20.61
CA MET A 175 -5.85 -5.47 -19.57
C MET A 175 -5.24 -5.46 -18.16
N SER A 176 -4.26 -6.32 -17.88
CA SER A 176 -3.58 -6.36 -16.58
C SER A 176 -2.86 -5.05 -16.27
N VAL A 177 -2.31 -4.36 -17.28
CA VAL A 177 -1.71 -3.04 -17.04
C VAL A 177 -2.78 -1.98 -16.75
N LEU A 178 -3.95 -2.09 -17.38
CA LEU A 178 -5.07 -1.17 -17.14
C LEU A 178 -5.71 -1.34 -15.77
N THR A 179 -5.81 -2.56 -15.27
CA THR A 179 -6.48 -2.86 -14.00
C THR A 179 -5.58 -2.71 -12.76
N GLY A 180 -4.26 -2.62 -12.97
CA GLY A 180 -3.26 -2.73 -11.89
C GLY A 180 -2.82 -4.18 -11.68
#